data_AF-A0A9D6Q5X7-F1
#
_entry.id   AF-A0A9D6Q5X7-F1
#
_cell.length_a   1.000
_cell.length_b   1.000
_cell.length_c   1.000
_cell.angle_alpha   90.00
_cell.angle_beta   90.00
_cell.angle_gamma   90.00
#
_symmetry.space_group_name_H-M   'P 1'
#
loop_
_entity.id
_entity.type
_entity.pdbx_description
1 polymer ?
#
loop_
_entity_poly.entity_id
_entity_poly.type
_entity_poly.pdbx_seq_one_letter_code
_entity_poly.pdbx_strand_id
1 'polypeptide(L)'
;MKADDTPEAKIEPAPRVVEAEVVPAAEPVAVKPEVVAAQPAPEPEQIAAAPQPATAPVPIKKVEPPVVRESAPAALHAAEPPPVAAAPRRAKPEPVVAEAAPAPAPIQVAAAPVEAAMLPANNNNTSRGASSGGLLPVEPGTTITDKNMDQYPDVLTPGLEWALRYGLRMKVIAPRRIEMFREYREATEKYSGQAKLSPDGRRVLNYTAGQPFPNIDSNDPQAALKIMWNYDYRSQITDDLNAQNFDADTGSFAKNRGMTVERHYLIDYLRRLNYTGRLFVDPKPTLPNPEDVRFKESLHPLSEPFDLKGVGATFYRYNDADRQDDSWLYLPQLRRVRRLSSAQRSDALFGQDTDIDSYYGYNGHIGWADWKLLGERTVMAVMHGRNVPVKWQEPEDWVFDDVWEPRQVYVIEANSKLPQYAYGKRVLYLDKQSWLVTTSDIYDRAGQLWKVWINDHSFKKEAIPGAKVSHYADEMAFVHALVMLDTQLVHATKAALPSTHTPNEECIYLNLGDKSGTSEDFFTVANLIASGH
;
A
#
# COMPACT_ATOMS: atom_id res chain seq x y z
N MET A 1 29.37 69.65 -12.22
CA MET A 1 30.09 70.04 -13.45
C MET A 1 31.19 69.00 -13.69
N LYS A 2 31.10 68.24 -14.79
CA LYS A 2 32.11 67.38 -15.49
C LYS A 2 32.73 66.20 -14.69
N ALA A 3 32.50 64.92 -15.10
CA ALA A 3 33.10 64.09 -16.20
C ALA A 3 34.50 63.57 -15.78
N ASP A 4 34.98 62.33 -15.97
CA ASP A 4 34.73 61.10 -16.77
C ASP A 4 35.18 59.88 -15.89
N ASP A 5 34.95 58.57 -16.14
CA ASP A 5 35.43 57.78 -17.30
C ASP A 5 34.89 56.30 -17.29
N THR A 6 34.32 55.90 -18.45
CA THR A 6 34.26 54.59 -19.20
C THR A 6 33.92 53.20 -18.56
N PRO A 7 33.52 52.14 -19.34
CA PRO A 7 33.00 52.08 -20.73
C PRO A 7 31.74 51.18 -20.96
N GLU A 8 31.11 51.39 -22.13
CA GLU A 8 29.95 50.67 -22.69
C GLU A 8 30.28 49.27 -23.23
N ALA A 9 29.34 48.33 -23.08
CA ALA A 9 29.31 47.04 -23.79
C ALA A 9 28.12 46.98 -24.76
N LYS A 10 28.40 46.50 -25.98
CA LYS A 10 27.54 46.49 -27.16
C LYS A 10 26.33 45.54 -27.03
N ILE A 11 25.23 45.97 -27.62
CA ILE A 11 23.94 45.29 -27.76
C ILE A 11 23.99 44.35 -28.98
N GLU A 12 23.63 43.08 -28.80
CA GLU A 12 23.26 42.16 -29.89
C GLU A 12 21.72 42.01 -29.96
N PRO A 13 21.11 42.01 -31.16
CA PRO A 13 19.66 41.88 -31.32
C PRO A 13 19.18 40.42 -31.31
N ALA A 14 17.96 40.23 -30.80
CA ALA A 14 17.26 38.95 -30.68
C ALA A 14 17.05 38.22 -32.03
N PRO A 15 17.01 36.87 -32.03
CA PRO A 15 16.79 36.10 -33.24
C PRO A 15 15.35 36.24 -33.77
N ARG A 16 15.25 36.40 -35.08
CA ARG A 16 14.03 36.52 -35.88
C ARG A 16 13.24 35.20 -35.88
N VAL A 17 11.93 35.32 -35.63
CA VAL A 17 10.93 34.26 -35.87
C VAL A 17 10.93 33.92 -37.37
N VAL A 18 11.14 32.64 -37.68
CA VAL A 18 10.92 32.10 -39.02
C VAL A 18 9.50 31.52 -39.04
N GLU A 19 8.62 32.13 -39.83
CA GLU A 19 7.30 31.58 -40.14
C GLU A 19 7.49 30.27 -40.90
N ALA A 20 7.04 29.16 -40.31
CA ALA A 20 6.94 27.87 -41.00
C ALA A 20 5.66 27.86 -41.85
N GLU A 21 5.88 27.58 -43.14
CA GLU A 21 4.91 27.46 -44.22
C GLU A 21 3.84 26.39 -43.91
N VAL A 22 2.57 26.76 -44.09
CA VAL A 22 1.40 25.87 -43.93
C VAL A 22 1.36 24.90 -45.10
N VAL A 23 1.61 23.61 -44.83
CA VAL A 23 1.38 22.52 -45.78
C VAL A 23 -0.11 22.18 -45.79
N PRO A 24 -0.80 22.16 -46.95
CA PRO A 24 -2.22 21.82 -46.99
C PRO A 24 -2.44 20.32 -46.74
N ALA A 25 -3.48 20.03 -45.95
CA ALA A 25 -3.95 18.68 -45.65
C ALA A 25 -4.38 17.94 -46.93
N ALA A 26 -3.90 16.71 -47.10
CA ALA A 26 -4.41 15.79 -48.10
C ALA A 26 -5.79 15.26 -47.69
N GLU A 27 -6.76 15.33 -48.59
CA GLU A 27 -8.11 14.79 -48.42
C GLU A 27 -8.10 13.26 -48.24
N PRO A 28 -9.00 12.69 -47.42
CA PRO A 28 -9.10 11.24 -47.27
C PRO A 28 -9.81 10.63 -48.49
N VAL A 29 -9.11 9.74 -49.19
CA VAL A 29 -9.68 8.87 -50.22
C VAL A 29 -10.57 7.82 -49.54
N ALA A 30 -11.86 7.85 -49.87
CA ALA A 30 -12.83 6.85 -49.44
C ALA A 30 -12.54 5.49 -50.08
N VAL A 31 -12.15 4.50 -49.26
CA VAL A 31 -12.07 3.09 -49.66
C VAL A 31 -13.35 2.40 -49.20
N LYS A 32 -14.12 1.85 -50.15
CA LYS A 32 -15.30 1.01 -49.88
C LYS A 32 -14.90 -0.24 -49.10
N PRO A 33 -15.69 -0.71 -48.13
CA PRO A 33 -15.44 -2.00 -47.49
C PRO A 33 -15.82 -3.12 -48.46
N GLU A 34 -14.83 -3.89 -48.89
CA GLU A 34 -15.05 -5.16 -49.57
C GLU A 34 -15.31 -6.24 -48.49
N VAL A 35 -16.46 -6.89 -48.58
CA VAL A 35 -16.88 -7.96 -47.68
C VAL A 35 -16.06 -9.20 -48.01
N VAL A 36 -15.03 -9.49 -47.22
CA VAL A 36 -14.33 -10.78 -47.24
C VAL A 36 -14.95 -11.67 -46.17
N ALA A 37 -15.67 -12.70 -46.60
CA ALA A 37 -16.19 -13.75 -45.74
C ALA A 37 -15.01 -14.47 -45.04
N ALA A 38 -15.02 -14.45 -43.70
CA ALA A 38 -14.09 -15.23 -42.90
C ALA A 38 -14.37 -16.73 -43.11
N GLN A 39 -13.35 -17.48 -43.57
CA GLN A 39 -13.37 -18.94 -43.54
C GLN A 39 -13.28 -19.43 -42.09
N PRO A 40 -13.95 -20.54 -41.72
CA PRO A 40 -13.91 -21.06 -40.37
C PRO A 40 -12.52 -21.62 -40.05
N ALA A 41 -12.06 -21.37 -38.82
CA ALA A 41 -10.83 -21.94 -38.27
C ALA A 41 -10.92 -23.48 -38.23
N PRO A 42 -9.81 -24.21 -38.51
CA PRO A 42 -9.80 -25.66 -38.35
C PRO A 42 -9.79 -26.05 -36.86
N GLU A 43 -10.51 -27.11 -36.53
CA GLU A 43 -10.51 -27.75 -35.20
C GLU A 43 -9.11 -28.24 -34.79
N PRO A 44 -8.80 -28.30 -33.48
CA PRO A 44 -7.49 -28.77 -33.02
C PRO A 44 -7.34 -30.28 -33.21
N GLU A 45 -6.42 -30.70 -34.07
CA GLU A 45 -5.94 -32.08 -34.16
C GLU A 45 -5.27 -32.52 -32.85
N GLN A 46 -5.66 -33.71 -32.37
CA GLN A 46 -5.00 -34.41 -31.28
C GLN A 46 -3.58 -34.81 -31.69
N ILE A 47 -2.57 -34.22 -31.05
CA ILE A 47 -1.18 -34.67 -31.20
C ILE A 47 -1.00 -35.96 -30.39
N ALA A 48 -0.97 -37.09 -31.09
CA ALA A 48 -0.49 -38.36 -30.58
C ALA A 48 1.03 -38.32 -30.37
N ALA A 49 1.50 -38.86 -29.26
CA ALA A 49 2.90 -38.96 -28.89
C ALA A 49 3.69 -39.86 -29.88
N ALA A 50 4.84 -39.38 -30.36
CA ALA A 50 5.82 -40.18 -31.09
C ALA A 50 6.79 -40.91 -30.12
N PRO A 51 7.30 -42.11 -30.47
CA PRO A 51 8.00 -43.00 -29.55
C PRO A 51 9.47 -42.62 -29.33
N GLN A 52 9.97 -42.82 -28.10
CA GLN A 52 11.39 -42.71 -27.77
C GLN A 52 12.21 -43.89 -28.35
N PRO A 53 13.44 -43.67 -28.85
CA PRO A 53 14.35 -44.77 -29.17
C PRO A 53 15.10 -45.25 -27.92
N ALA A 54 15.16 -46.57 -27.76
CA ALA A 54 15.89 -47.27 -26.70
C ALA A 54 17.40 -47.23 -26.94
N THR A 55 18.20 -46.95 -25.91
CA THR A 55 19.66 -47.14 -25.90
C THR A 55 20.08 -48.04 -24.72
N ALA A 56 20.82 -49.11 -25.05
CA ALA A 56 21.38 -50.09 -24.13
C ALA A 56 22.76 -49.63 -23.57
N PRO A 57 23.22 -50.15 -22.41
CA PRO A 57 24.33 -49.58 -21.66
C PRO A 57 25.71 -50.11 -22.08
N VAL A 58 26.76 -49.26 -21.92
CA VAL A 58 28.19 -49.59 -22.09
C VAL A 58 28.91 -49.33 -20.75
N PRO A 59 29.88 -50.16 -20.32
CA PRO A 59 30.40 -50.16 -18.94
C PRO A 59 31.52 -49.13 -18.71
N ILE A 60 31.53 -48.48 -17.53
CA ILE A 60 32.58 -47.55 -17.10
C ILE A 60 33.53 -48.24 -16.11
N LYS A 61 34.83 -48.15 -16.39
CA LYS A 61 35.94 -48.65 -15.55
C LYS A 61 36.16 -47.76 -14.31
N LYS A 62 36.46 -48.42 -13.19
CA LYS A 62 36.84 -47.90 -11.88
C LYS A 62 38.21 -47.17 -11.95
N VAL A 63 38.31 -45.97 -11.37
CA VAL A 63 39.58 -45.29 -11.06
C VAL A 63 39.54 -44.92 -9.58
N GLU A 64 40.54 -45.36 -8.82
CA GLU A 64 40.71 -45.07 -7.39
C GLU A 64 41.42 -43.71 -7.16
N PRO A 65 41.10 -42.96 -6.10
CA PRO A 65 41.85 -41.78 -5.70
C PRO A 65 42.95 -42.11 -4.65
N PRO A 66 44.02 -41.27 -4.52
CA PRO A 66 45.13 -41.52 -3.61
C PRO A 66 44.86 -41.07 -2.17
N VAL A 67 45.64 -41.63 -1.24
CA VAL A 67 45.52 -41.52 0.23
C VAL A 67 46.54 -40.50 0.81
N VAL A 68 46.26 -40.05 2.05
CA VAL A 68 47.16 -39.54 3.13
C VAL A 68 47.09 -38.00 3.29
N ARG A 69 46.81 -37.35 4.45
CA ARG A 69 47.05 -37.63 5.89
C ARG A 69 46.08 -36.81 6.79
N GLU A 70 45.67 -37.37 7.93
CA GLU A 70 44.87 -36.73 8.99
C GLU A 70 45.71 -35.94 10.02
N SER A 71 45.06 -34.99 10.70
CA SER A 71 45.34 -34.59 12.09
C SER A 71 44.03 -34.31 12.83
N ALA A 72 43.75 -35.07 13.90
CA ALA A 72 42.59 -34.95 14.79
C ALA A 72 42.75 -33.80 15.82
N PRO A 73 41.70 -33.46 16.59
CA PRO A 73 41.62 -34.07 17.93
C PRO A 73 40.21 -34.50 18.43
N ALA A 74 40.28 -35.56 19.28
CA ALA A 74 39.45 -36.03 20.41
C ALA A 74 38.23 -35.22 20.88
N ALA A 75 37.20 -35.77 21.56
CA ALA A 75 36.67 -37.11 21.89
C ALA A 75 35.42 -36.83 22.76
N LEU A 76 34.38 -37.67 22.73
CA LEU A 76 33.58 -38.05 23.92
C LEU A 76 32.56 -39.15 23.58
N HIS A 77 32.62 -40.21 24.37
CA HIS A 77 31.83 -41.45 24.30
C HIS A 77 30.39 -41.28 24.80
N ALA A 78 29.44 -41.99 24.18
CA ALA A 78 28.29 -42.58 24.86
C ALA A 78 27.80 -43.83 24.09
N ALA A 79 27.45 -44.88 24.84
CA ALA A 79 27.24 -46.26 24.38
C ALA A 79 25.86 -46.53 23.74
N GLU A 80 25.79 -47.50 22.83
CA GLU A 80 24.56 -48.03 22.21
C GLU A 80 23.93 -49.19 23.02
N PRO A 81 22.59 -49.34 23.01
CA PRO A 81 21.89 -50.52 23.55
C PRO A 81 21.64 -51.62 22.50
N PRO A 82 21.32 -52.87 22.90
CA PRO A 82 21.31 -54.06 22.03
C PRO A 82 20.01 -54.22 21.19
N PRO A 83 19.99 -55.12 20.18
CA PRO A 83 18.96 -55.14 19.15
C PRO A 83 17.71 -55.94 19.58
N VAL A 84 16.53 -55.49 19.12
CA VAL A 84 15.24 -56.19 19.31
C VAL A 84 14.79 -56.85 18.00
N ALA A 85 14.31 -58.09 18.13
CA ALA A 85 13.92 -59.02 17.08
C ALA A 85 12.69 -58.59 16.26
N ALA A 86 12.61 -59.11 15.02
CA ALA A 86 11.56 -58.85 14.04
C ALA A 86 10.42 -59.90 14.05
N ALA A 87 9.17 -59.43 13.92
CA ALA A 87 8.01 -60.10 13.28
C ALA A 87 6.77 -59.16 13.30
N PRO A 88 5.67 -59.43 12.56
CA PRO A 88 5.51 -59.55 11.11
C PRO A 88 4.56 -58.46 10.52
N ARG A 89 4.52 -58.36 9.18
CA ARG A 89 3.70 -57.40 8.41
C ARG A 89 2.19 -57.54 8.68
N ARG A 90 1.52 -56.42 8.96
CA ARG A 90 0.06 -56.26 8.90
C ARG A 90 -0.32 -54.95 8.18
N ALA A 91 -1.52 -54.96 7.60
CA ALA A 91 -2.03 -54.11 6.51
C ALA A 91 -2.02 -52.58 6.73
N LYS A 92 -2.03 -51.84 5.61
CA LYS A 92 -2.11 -50.37 5.50
C LYS A 92 -3.37 -49.81 6.18
N PRO A 93 -3.27 -48.76 7.01
CA PRO A 93 -4.38 -47.84 7.31
C PRO A 93 -4.34 -46.58 6.42
N GLU A 94 -5.53 -46.04 6.12
CA GLU A 94 -5.79 -44.77 5.42
C GLU A 94 -5.24 -43.55 6.20
N PRO A 95 -4.98 -42.40 5.55
CA PRO A 95 -4.34 -41.27 6.22
C PRO A 95 -5.34 -40.52 7.14
N VAL A 96 -5.00 -40.48 8.43
CA VAL A 96 -5.59 -39.61 9.44
C VAL A 96 -4.98 -38.20 9.31
N VAL A 97 -5.84 -37.19 9.29
CA VAL A 97 -5.47 -35.76 9.35
C VAL A 97 -4.85 -35.48 10.73
N ALA A 98 -3.60 -35.02 10.77
CA ALA A 98 -2.93 -34.61 11.99
C ALA A 98 -3.42 -33.22 12.43
N GLU A 99 -4.02 -33.16 13.62
CA GLU A 99 -4.39 -31.94 14.34
C GLU A 99 -3.11 -31.26 14.87
N ALA A 100 -2.99 -29.95 14.64
CA ALA A 100 -1.85 -29.16 15.09
C ALA A 100 -1.90 -28.95 16.62
N ALA A 101 -0.76 -29.09 17.29
CA ALA A 101 -0.63 -28.87 18.73
C ALA A 101 -0.92 -27.40 19.13
N PRO A 102 -1.47 -27.14 20.34
CA PRO A 102 -1.82 -25.80 20.77
C PRO A 102 -0.59 -24.95 21.10
N ALA A 103 -0.68 -23.64 20.82
CA ALA A 103 0.34 -22.65 21.14
C ALA A 103 0.56 -22.51 22.67
N PRO A 104 1.77 -22.14 23.13
CA PRO A 104 2.05 -21.93 24.55
C PRO A 104 1.31 -20.70 25.10
N ALA A 105 0.91 -20.78 26.38
CA ALA A 105 0.13 -19.75 27.06
C ALA A 105 0.93 -18.44 27.26
N PRO A 106 0.29 -17.26 27.14
CA PRO A 106 0.95 -15.97 27.31
C PRO A 106 1.33 -15.68 28.77
N ILE A 107 2.49 -15.03 28.94
CA ILE A 107 3.01 -14.52 30.21
C ILE A 107 2.15 -13.33 30.66
N GLN A 108 1.56 -13.41 31.85
CA GLN A 108 0.80 -12.31 32.45
C GLN A 108 1.75 -11.21 32.95
N VAL A 109 1.74 -10.06 32.29
CA VAL A 109 2.22 -8.79 32.86
C VAL A 109 0.99 -7.99 33.27
N ALA A 110 0.89 -7.66 34.56
CA ALA A 110 -0.22 -6.89 35.10
C ALA A 110 -0.13 -5.44 34.60
N ALA A 111 -0.97 -5.06 33.63
CA ALA A 111 -1.21 -3.68 33.24
C ALA A 111 -2.36 -3.10 34.08
N ALA A 112 -2.18 -1.89 34.61
CA ALA A 112 -3.19 -1.13 35.33
C ALA A 112 -4.37 -0.76 34.39
N PRO A 113 -5.61 -0.61 34.92
CA PRO A 113 -6.79 -0.41 34.08
C PRO A 113 -6.76 0.98 33.42
N VAL A 114 -6.74 0.99 32.09
CA VAL A 114 -7.14 2.16 31.30
C VAL A 114 -8.62 1.97 30.98
N GLU A 115 -9.46 2.91 31.41
CA GLU A 115 -10.89 2.89 31.10
C GLU A 115 -11.08 2.86 29.58
N ALA A 116 -11.82 1.85 29.11
CA ALA A 116 -12.23 1.71 27.73
C ALA A 116 -13.13 2.90 27.37
N ALA A 117 -12.59 3.90 26.69
CA ALA A 117 -13.38 4.95 26.06
C ALA A 117 -14.11 4.32 24.85
N MET A 118 -15.26 3.70 25.10
CA MET A 118 -16.29 3.60 24.06
C MET A 118 -16.55 5.02 23.57
N LEU A 119 -16.43 5.25 22.26
CA LEU A 119 -17.00 6.45 21.63
C LEU A 119 -18.45 6.57 22.10
N PRO A 120 -18.84 7.62 22.86
CA PRO A 120 -20.21 7.76 23.25
C PRO A 120 -21.04 7.94 21.98
N ALA A 121 -22.06 7.11 21.81
CA ALA A 121 -23.09 7.29 20.79
C ALA A 121 -23.90 8.55 21.14
N ASN A 122 -23.35 9.73 20.84
CA ASN A 122 -24.06 10.99 21.03
C ASN A 122 -25.00 11.20 19.84
N ASN A 123 -26.17 10.57 19.91
CA ASN A 123 -27.30 10.73 18.98
C ASN A 123 -28.05 12.07 19.18
N ASN A 124 -27.33 13.16 19.44
CA ASN A 124 -27.90 14.50 19.52
C ASN A 124 -26.99 15.49 18.80
N ASN A 125 -27.12 15.57 17.48
CA ASN A 125 -26.75 16.78 16.77
C ASN A 125 -27.88 17.17 15.83
N THR A 126 -28.78 17.99 16.37
CA THR A 126 -29.65 18.85 15.57
C THR A 126 -28.80 19.57 14.54
N SER A 127 -29.18 19.43 13.28
CA SER A 127 -28.66 20.16 12.14
C SER A 127 -28.55 21.67 12.46
N ARG A 128 -27.36 22.15 12.79
CA ARG A 128 -27.02 23.56 12.62
C ARG A 128 -26.49 23.71 11.22
N GLY A 129 -27.31 24.37 10.40
CA GLY A 129 -27.05 24.59 8.99
C GLY A 129 -25.70 25.23 8.73
N ALA A 130 -25.15 24.89 7.57
CA ALA A 130 -24.03 25.57 6.97
C ALA A 130 -24.31 27.08 6.89
N SER A 131 -23.64 27.86 7.74
CA SER A 131 -23.43 29.28 7.52
C SER A 131 -22.00 29.49 7.05
N SER A 132 -21.88 29.96 5.82
CA SER A 132 -20.73 30.67 5.27
C SER A 132 -20.12 31.64 6.28
N GLY A 133 -18.83 31.43 6.64
CA GLY A 133 -18.04 32.34 7.48
C GLY A 133 -17.65 31.84 8.88
N GLY A 134 -17.61 30.54 9.14
CA GLY A 134 -17.18 29.99 10.44
C GLY A 134 -15.67 30.08 10.64
N LEU A 135 -15.24 30.43 11.85
CA LEU A 135 -13.84 30.33 12.28
C LEU A 135 -13.31 28.91 12.04
N LEU A 136 -12.03 28.80 11.68
CA LEU A 136 -11.37 27.51 11.60
C LEU A 136 -11.43 26.84 12.99
N PRO A 137 -11.62 25.50 13.06
CA PRO A 137 -11.70 24.82 14.36
C PRO A 137 -10.39 24.89 15.14
N VAL A 138 -9.28 25.16 14.46
CA VAL A 138 -7.99 25.49 15.05
C VAL A 138 -7.36 26.60 14.23
N GLU A 139 -6.85 27.63 14.90
CA GLU A 139 -6.20 28.77 14.22
C GLU A 139 -4.86 28.34 13.58
N PRO A 140 -4.58 28.75 12.33
CA PRO A 140 -3.28 28.55 11.70
C PRO A 140 -2.15 29.17 12.53
N GLY A 141 -1.03 28.45 12.64
CA GLY A 141 0.09 28.83 13.50
C GLY A 141 0.01 28.24 14.91
N THR A 142 -1.14 27.74 15.35
CA THR A 142 -1.24 26.96 16.60
C THR A 142 -0.38 25.70 16.50
N THR A 143 0.29 25.33 17.59
CA THR A 143 0.90 24.02 17.74
C THR A 143 0.09 23.22 18.76
N ILE A 144 -0.54 22.13 18.33
CA ILE A 144 -1.26 21.21 19.22
C ILE A 144 -0.25 20.21 19.79
N THR A 145 -0.31 20.03 21.10
CA THR A 145 0.54 19.15 21.91
C THR A 145 -0.30 18.51 23.01
N ASP A 146 0.26 17.58 23.76
CA ASP A 146 -0.37 17.04 24.96
C ASP A 146 -0.81 18.10 25.99
N LYS A 147 -0.18 19.29 25.99
CA LYS A 147 -0.47 20.36 26.95
C LYS A 147 -1.74 21.15 26.65
N ASN A 148 -2.23 21.11 25.41
CA ASN A 148 -3.37 21.91 24.96
C ASN A 148 -4.38 21.12 24.12
N MET A 149 -4.18 19.83 23.88
CA MET A 149 -5.08 19.00 23.07
C MET A 149 -6.53 18.97 23.59
N ASP A 150 -6.73 19.11 24.92
CA ASP A 150 -8.06 19.16 25.53
C ASP A 150 -8.89 20.39 25.10
N GLN A 151 -8.25 21.38 24.46
CA GLN A 151 -8.92 22.53 23.85
C GLN A 151 -9.48 22.22 22.45
N TYR A 152 -9.08 21.10 21.85
CA TYR A 152 -9.37 20.72 20.47
C TYR A 152 -9.93 19.29 20.33
N PRO A 153 -10.86 18.84 21.20
CA PRO A 153 -11.32 17.44 21.18
C PRO A 153 -12.03 17.06 19.86
N ASP A 154 -12.68 18.04 19.21
CA ASP A 154 -13.50 17.78 18.02
C ASP A 154 -12.70 17.49 16.75
N VAL A 155 -11.39 17.80 16.74
CA VAL A 155 -10.50 17.57 15.58
C VAL A 155 -9.51 16.43 15.77
N LEU A 156 -9.56 15.74 16.91
CA LEU A 156 -8.65 14.64 17.22
C LEU A 156 -9.35 13.29 17.10
N THR A 157 -8.59 12.27 16.71
CA THR A 157 -9.00 10.87 16.78
C THR A 157 -8.45 10.26 18.06
N PRO A 158 -9.06 9.17 18.58
CA PRO A 158 -8.46 8.40 19.67
C PRO A 158 -6.97 8.10 19.46
N GLY A 159 -6.57 7.71 18.25
CA GLY A 159 -5.17 7.47 17.90
C GLY A 159 -4.31 8.74 17.92
N LEU A 160 -4.82 9.86 17.42
CA LEU A 160 -4.10 11.14 17.46
C LEU A 160 -3.98 11.70 18.89
N GLU A 161 -5.00 11.55 19.74
CA GLU A 161 -4.92 11.90 21.15
C GLU A 161 -3.85 11.07 21.86
N TRP A 162 -3.81 9.76 21.60
CA TRP A 162 -2.77 8.88 22.11
C TRP A 162 -1.39 9.35 21.64
N ALA A 163 -1.22 9.60 20.35
CA ALA A 163 0.02 10.08 19.75
C ALA A 163 0.51 11.40 20.39
N LEU A 164 -0.39 12.37 20.62
CA LEU A 164 -0.08 13.64 21.29
C LEU A 164 0.43 13.40 22.71
N ARG A 165 -0.21 12.53 23.49
CA ARG A 165 0.25 12.15 24.84
C ARG A 165 1.67 11.57 24.82
N TYR A 166 2.08 10.96 23.71
CA TYR A 166 3.39 10.35 23.50
C TYR A 166 4.40 11.20 22.71
N GLY A 167 4.14 12.50 22.53
CA GLY A 167 5.12 13.47 22.05
C GLY A 167 4.90 13.98 20.63
N LEU A 168 3.87 13.51 19.92
CA LEU A 168 3.47 14.16 18.66
C LEU A 168 3.18 15.65 18.91
N ARG A 169 3.68 16.49 18.02
CA ARG A 169 3.34 17.91 17.94
C ARG A 169 2.78 18.23 16.57
N MET A 170 1.65 18.92 16.51
CA MET A 170 0.98 19.25 15.25
C MET A 170 1.11 20.75 14.97
N LYS A 171 1.93 21.13 13.99
CA LYS A 171 2.04 22.52 13.53
C LYS A 171 0.89 22.83 12.57
N VAL A 172 -0.09 23.59 13.02
CA VAL A 172 -1.34 23.80 12.28
C VAL A 172 -1.18 24.85 11.18
N ILE A 173 -1.69 24.54 10.00
CA ILE A 173 -1.84 25.48 8.88
C ILE A 173 -3.31 25.61 8.48
N ALA A 174 -3.62 26.64 7.69
CA ALA A 174 -4.93 26.75 7.06
C ALA A 174 -5.13 25.58 6.07
N PRO A 175 -6.35 25.00 6.00
CA PRO A 175 -6.62 23.93 5.06
C PRO A 175 -6.52 24.43 3.61
N ARG A 176 -5.90 23.63 2.74
CA ARG A 176 -5.84 23.93 1.30
C ARG A 176 -6.78 23.00 0.54
N ARG A 177 -7.47 23.54 -0.46
CA ARG A 177 -8.36 22.74 -1.31
C ARG A 177 -7.53 21.75 -2.12
N ILE A 178 -7.97 20.50 -2.15
CA ILE A 178 -7.46 19.46 -3.04
C ILE A 178 -8.38 19.39 -4.24
N GLU A 179 -7.80 19.50 -5.43
CA GLU A 179 -8.50 19.29 -6.69
C GLU A 179 -7.96 18.03 -7.35
N MET A 180 -8.87 17.14 -7.76
CA MET A 180 -8.48 15.94 -8.51
C MET A 180 -7.94 16.33 -9.89
N PHE A 181 -6.89 15.64 -10.35
CA PHE A 181 -6.34 15.86 -11.68
C PHE A 181 -7.38 15.68 -12.78
N ARG A 182 -7.17 16.37 -13.90
CA ARG A 182 -8.17 16.56 -14.94
C ARG A 182 -8.71 15.23 -15.48
N GLU A 183 -7.84 14.29 -15.80
CA GLU A 183 -8.21 13.00 -16.41
C GLU A 183 -9.15 12.19 -15.50
N TYR A 184 -8.98 12.25 -14.17
CA TYR A 184 -9.88 11.58 -13.23
C TYR A 184 -11.26 12.24 -13.19
N ARG A 185 -11.33 13.57 -13.24
CA ARG A 185 -12.60 14.31 -13.26
C ARG A 185 -13.37 14.07 -14.54
N GLU A 186 -12.70 14.15 -15.69
CA GLU A 186 -13.33 13.88 -17.00
C GLU A 186 -13.82 12.43 -17.09
N ALA A 187 -13.05 11.46 -16.59
CA ALA A 187 -13.49 10.07 -16.52
C ALA A 187 -14.70 9.90 -15.58
N THR A 188 -14.69 10.58 -14.43
CA THR A 188 -15.82 10.58 -13.48
C THR A 188 -17.09 11.12 -14.13
N GLU A 189 -17.01 12.27 -14.80
CA GLU A 189 -18.14 12.87 -15.51
C GLU A 189 -18.70 11.94 -16.58
N LYS A 190 -17.82 11.29 -17.34
CA LYS A 190 -18.19 10.40 -18.44
C LYS A 190 -18.79 9.06 -17.99
N TYR A 191 -18.26 8.45 -16.93
CA TYR A 191 -18.53 7.05 -16.61
C TYR A 191 -19.29 6.82 -15.30
N SER A 192 -19.28 7.74 -14.34
CA SER A 192 -19.89 7.51 -13.02
C SER A 192 -21.38 7.15 -13.07
N GLY A 193 -22.13 7.69 -14.04
CA GLY A 193 -23.56 7.36 -14.23
C GLY A 193 -23.84 5.89 -14.60
N GLN A 194 -22.82 5.11 -14.96
CA GLN A 194 -22.92 3.70 -15.34
C GLN A 194 -22.70 2.77 -14.14
N ALA A 195 -21.86 3.20 -13.20
CA ALA A 195 -21.44 2.40 -12.06
C ALA A 195 -22.60 2.13 -11.11
N LYS A 196 -22.76 0.88 -10.71
CA LYS A 196 -23.77 0.46 -9.73
C LYS A 196 -23.16 -0.46 -8.70
N LEU A 197 -23.59 -0.31 -7.46
CA LEU A 197 -23.25 -1.26 -6.42
C LEU A 197 -24.07 -2.55 -6.65
N SER A 198 -23.44 -3.72 -6.53
CA SER A 198 -24.17 -5.00 -6.53
C SER A 198 -25.17 -5.06 -5.36
N PRO A 199 -26.25 -5.87 -5.44
CA PRO A 199 -27.26 -5.93 -4.37
C PRO A 199 -26.70 -6.27 -2.98
N ASP A 200 -25.60 -7.03 -2.91
CA ASP A 200 -24.90 -7.39 -1.68
C ASP A 200 -23.81 -6.39 -1.26
N GLY A 201 -23.56 -5.33 -2.04
CA GLY A 201 -22.54 -4.33 -1.76
C GLY A 201 -21.11 -4.73 -2.11
N ARG A 202 -20.87 -5.98 -2.52
CA ARG A 202 -19.52 -6.57 -2.58
C ARG A 202 -18.80 -6.34 -3.90
N ARG A 203 -19.46 -5.78 -4.93
CA ARG A 203 -18.87 -5.49 -6.25
C ARG A 203 -19.38 -4.16 -6.81
N VAL A 204 -18.57 -3.50 -7.63
CA VAL A 204 -19.02 -2.38 -8.48
C VAL A 204 -19.27 -2.90 -9.89
N LEU A 205 -20.53 -2.90 -10.29
CA LEU A 205 -20.99 -3.30 -11.61
C LEU A 205 -20.82 -2.15 -12.60
N ASN A 206 -20.45 -2.48 -13.84
CA ASN A 206 -20.29 -1.53 -14.96
C ASN A 206 -19.32 -0.36 -14.66
N TYR A 207 -18.33 -0.59 -13.80
CA TYR A 207 -17.27 0.37 -13.60
C TYR A 207 -16.36 0.42 -14.83
N THR A 208 -15.98 1.63 -15.26
CA THR A 208 -15.03 1.85 -16.37
C THR A 208 -13.80 2.60 -15.90
N ALA A 209 -13.95 3.83 -15.42
CA ALA A 209 -12.86 4.66 -14.89
C ALA A 209 -13.41 5.85 -14.07
N GLY A 210 -12.52 6.53 -13.32
CA GLY A 210 -12.87 7.68 -12.49
C GLY A 210 -13.49 7.30 -11.15
N GLN A 211 -14.18 8.24 -10.52
CA GLN A 211 -14.86 8.00 -9.25
C GLN A 211 -16.21 7.30 -9.50
N PRO A 212 -16.47 6.11 -8.93
CA PRO A 212 -17.70 5.39 -9.22
C PRO A 212 -18.95 6.07 -8.64
N PHE A 213 -18.87 6.65 -7.45
CA PHE A 213 -20.02 7.24 -6.75
C PHE A 213 -19.76 8.70 -6.32
N PRO A 214 -19.75 9.68 -7.24
CA PRO A 214 -19.49 11.08 -6.92
C PRO A 214 -20.58 11.75 -6.07
N ASN A 215 -21.81 11.25 -6.17
CA ASN A 215 -22.96 11.76 -5.43
C ASN A 215 -23.39 10.71 -4.41
N ILE A 216 -23.12 10.97 -3.13
CA ILE A 216 -23.48 10.10 -2.01
C ILE A 216 -24.44 10.85 -1.09
N ASP A 217 -25.61 10.27 -0.87
CA ASP A 217 -26.49 10.66 0.22
C ASP A 217 -26.04 9.92 1.48
N SER A 218 -25.66 10.65 2.53
CA SER A 218 -25.22 10.07 3.80
C SER A 218 -26.32 9.28 4.52
N ASN A 219 -27.59 9.42 4.11
CA ASN A 219 -28.71 8.62 4.61
C ASN A 219 -28.93 7.31 3.83
N ASP A 220 -28.22 7.09 2.72
CA ASP A 220 -28.28 5.83 2.00
C ASP A 220 -27.73 4.69 2.89
N PRO A 221 -28.48 3.60 3.11
CA PRO A 221 -27.98 2.45 3.86
C PRO A 221 -26.66 1.87 3.31
N GLN A 222 -26.36 2.12 2.04
CA GLN A 222 -25.13 1.71 1.37
C GLN A 222 -24.10 2.86 1.21
N ALA A 223 -24.30 4.01 1.88
CA ALA A 223 -23.38 5.15 1.82
C ALA A 223 -21.94 4.75 2.18
N ALA A 224 -21.77 3.99 3.27
CA ALA A 224 -20.45 3.53 3.70
C ALA A 224 -19.75 2.69 2.63
N LEU A 225 -20.46 1.77 1.99
CA LEU A 225 -19.94 0.95 0.90
C LEU A 225 -19.55 1.80 -0.31
N LYS A 226 -20.39 2.76 -0.72
CA LYS A 226 -20.08 3.68 -1.83
C LYS A 226 -18.85 4.53 -1.53
N ILE A 227 -18.73 5.04 -0.31
CA ILE A 227 -17.54 5.79 0.15
C ILE A 227 -16.29 4.91 0.05
N MET A 228 -16.36 3.66 0.52
CA MET A 228 -15.23 2.74 0.48
C MET A 228 -14.87 2.30 -0.93
N TRP A 229 -15.83 2.13 -1.83
CA TRP A 229 -15.54 1.87 -3.25
C TRP A 229 -14.93 3.10 -3.94
N ASN A 230 -15.29 4.33 -3.55
CA ASN A 230 -14.57 5.52 -4.02
C ASN A 230 -13.13 5.56 -3.52
N TYR A 231 -12.87 5.20 -2.25
CA TYR A 231 -11.51 5.05 -1.71
C TYR A 231 -10.71 4.02 -2.51
N ASP A 232 -11.34 2.91 -2.84
CA ASP A 232 -10.70 1.80 -3.52
C ASP A 232 -10.34 2.15 -4.98
N TYR A 233 -11.13 3.00 -5.63
CA TYR A 233 -10.89 3.58 -6.97
C TYR A 233 -10.45 5.06 -6.92
N ARG A 234 -9.81 5.48 -5.82
CA ARG A 234 -9.35 6.86 -5.62
C ARG A 234 -8.31 7.27 -6.67
N SER A 235 -8.15 8.58 -6.85
CA SER A 235 -7.28 9.16 -7.87
C SER A 235 -5.78 8.87 -7.65
N GLN A 236 -5.34 8.54 -6.44
CA GLN A 236 -3.91 8.38 -6.11
C GLN A 236 -3.17 7.41 -7.05
N ILE A 237 -3.76 6.25 -7.35
CA ILE A 237 -3.16 5.19 -8.16
C ILE A 237 -4.25 4.70 -9.12
N THR A 238 -4.27 5.19 -10.35
CA THR A 238 -5.27 4.78 -11.36
C THR A 238 -4.74 3.67 -12.26
N ASP A 239 -3.45 3.72 -12.59
CA ASP A 239 -2.83 2.80 -13.53
C ASP A 239 -1.80 1.92 -12.81
N ASP A 240 -0.83 2.54 -12.15
CA ASP A 240 0.26 1.85 -11.48
C ASP A 240 0.96 2.71 -10.42
N LEU A 241 1.64 2.05 -9.49
CA LEU A 241 2.58 2.64 -8.54
C LEU A 241 3.89 1.89 -8.68
N ASN A 242 4.99 2.62 -8.66
CA ASN A 242 6.30 2.11 -8.28
C ASN A 242 6.87 2.98 -7.18
N ALA A 243 6.99 2.44 -5.97
CA ALA A 243 7.75 3.02 -4.89
C ALA A 243 9.06 2.24 -4.74
N GLN A 244 10.19 2.96 -4.67
CA GLN A 244 11.53 2.40 -4.61
C GLN A 244 12.24 2.82 -3.32
N ASN A 245 13.16 1.99 -2.85
CA ASN A 245 13.96 2.25 -1.64
C ASN A 245 13.08 2.62 -0.44
N PHE A 246 12.08 1.76 -0.21
CA PHE A 246 11.12 1.90 0.88
C PHE A 246 11.81 1.54 2.18
N ASP A 247 12.28 2.60 2.84
CA ASP A 247 13.10 2.60 4.03
C ASP A 247 12.19 2.69 5.26
N ALA A 248 12.25 1.67 6.12
CA ALA A 248 11.40 1.55 7.29
C ALA A 248 12.19 1.09 8.52
N ASP A 249 11.98 1.78 9.63
CA ASP A 249 12.48 1.38 10.95
C ASP A 249 11.34 0.91 11.83
N THR A 250 11.58 -0.17 12.57
CA THR A 250 10.67 -0.64 13.61
C THR A 250 11.36 -0.63 14.96
N GLY A 251 10.67 -0.17 16.01
CA GLY A 251 11.25 -0.13 17.34
C GLY A 251 10.35 0.45 18.43
N SER A 252 10.76 0.21 19.67
CA SER A 252 10.14 0.79 20.86
C SER A 252 10.49 2.27 21.02
N PHE A 253 9.60 3.04 21.65
CA PHE A 253 9.85 4.45 21.94
C PHE A 253 9.27 4.86 23.30
N ALA A 254 9.56 6.09 23.72
CA ALA A 254 8.93 6.70 24.88
C ALA A 254 8.84 8.21 24.68
N LYS A 255 7.92 8.86 25.39
CA LYS A 255 7.81 10.32 25.31
C LYS A 255 9.12 11.01 25.71
N ASN A 256 9.52 12.02 24.93
CA ASN A 256 10.78 12.75 25.10
C ASN A 256 12.05 11.88 24.99
N ARG A 257 11.96 10.71 24.36
CA ARG A 257 13.09 9.82 24.08
C ARG A 257 12.95 9.29 22.66
N GLY A 258 14.03 9.36 21.89
CA GLY A 258 14.05 8.84 20.52
C GLY A 258 13.65 7.38 20.45
N MET A 259 13.07 7.00 19.31
CA MET A 259 12.80 5.62 18.98
C MET A 259 14.10 4.81 19.06
N THR A 260 14.06 3.69 19.77
CA THR A 260 15.14 2.71 19.76
C THR A 260 14.88 1.77 18.60
N VAL A 261 15.58 1.98 17.48
CA VAL A 261 15.45 1.12 16.29
C VAL A 261 15.88 -0.30 16.64
N GLU A 262 14.95 -1.24 16.56
CA GLU A 262 15.18 -2.66 16.80
C GLU A 262 15.55 -3.37 15.51
N ARG A 263 14.88 -3.02 14.40
CA ARG A 263 15.23 -3.49 13.06
C ARG A 263 14.99 -2.40 12.01
N HIS A 264 15.92 -2.34 11.07
CA HIS A 264 15.82 -1.56 9.85
C HIS A 264 15.45 -2.48 8.68
N TYR A 265 14.55 -2.00 7.82
CA TYR A 265 14.10 -2.68 6.61
C TYR A 265 14.29 -1.76 5.42
N LEU A 266 14.86 -2.32 4.35
CA LEU A 266 14.89 -1.69 3.05
C LEU A 266 14.19 -2.62 2.08
N ILE A 267 13.10 -2.14 1.49
CA ILE A 267 12.40 -2.85 0.43
C ILE A 267 12.71 -2.13 -0.88
N ASP A 268 13.28 -2.85 -1.83
CA ASP A 268 13.71 -2.24 -3.10
C ASP A 268 12.53 -1.72 -3.89
N TYR A 269 11.44 -2.48 -3.96
CA TYR A 269 10.25 -2.13 -4.72
C TYR A 269 8.95 -2.49 -3.99
N LEU A 270 8.06 -1.51 -3.87
CA LEU A 270 6.63 -1.69 -3.69
C LEU A 270 5.95 -1.25 -4.99
N ARG A 271 5.40 -2.19 -5.75
CA ARG A 271 4.72 -1.91 -7.01
C ARG A 271 3.27 -2.36 -6.98
N ARG A 272 2.42 -1.63 -7.68
CA ARG A 272 1.04 -2.01 -7.97
C ARG A 272 0.73 -1.76 -9.44
N LEU A 273 -0.03 -2.65 -10.05
CA LEU A 273 -0.58 -2.51 -11.39
C LEU A 273 -2.08 -2.73 -11.36
N ASN A 274 -2.85 -1.70 -11.68
CA ASN A 274 -4.31 -1.78 -11.80
C ASN A 274 -4.68 -2.18 -13.23
N TYR A 275 -5.61 -3.13 -13.34
CA TYR A 275 -6.09 -3.62 -14.64
C TYR A 275 -7.28 -2.83 -15.17
N THR A 276 -8.04 -2.16 -14.30
CA THR A 276 -9.25 -1.41 -14.65
C THR A 276 -9.16 0.03 -14.12
N GLY A 277 -9.84 0.96 -14.78
CA GLY A 277 -9.85 2.36 -14.37
C GLY A 277 -8.59 3.15 -14.74
N ARG A 278 -7.82 2.66 -15.72
CA ARG A 278 -6.57 3.27 -16.18
C ARG A 278 -6.82 4.53 -16.99
N LEU A 279 -6.00 5.58 -16.76
CA LEU A 279 -6.19 6.92 -17.32
C LEU A 279 -4.96 7.44 -18.09
N PHE A 280 -3.76 6.94 -17.82
CA PHE A 280 -2.52 7.49 -18.36
C PHE A 280 -1.83 6.57 -19.36
N VAL A 281 -1.60 5.31 -18.99
CA VAL A 281 -0.76 4.36 -19.72
C VAL A 281 -1.64 3.41 -20.53
N ASP A 282 -1.36 3.27 -21.83
CA ASP A 282 -2.09 2.35 -22.69
C ASP A 282 -1.82 0.88 -22.33
N PRO A 283 -2.74 -0.04 -22.65
CA PRO A 283 -4.11 0.21 -23.11
C PRO A 283 -5.04 0.75 -22.00
N LYS A 284 -5.91 1.69 -22.38
CA LYS A 284 -6.93 2.33 -21.53
C LYS A 284 -8.34 2.05 -22.06
N PRO A 285 -9.37 2.04 -21.19
CA PRO A 285 -9.31 2.19 -19.72
C PRO A 285 -8.96 0.89 -18.98
N THR A 286 -8.72 -0.20 -19.71
CA THR A 286 -8.56 -1.55 -19.17
C THR A 286 -7.43 -2.28 -19.87
N LEU A 287 -6.57 -2.95 -19.11
CA LEU A 287 -5.60 -3.92 -19.61
C LEU A 287 -6.31 -5.19 -20.09
N PRO A 288 -5.73 -5.97 -21.03
CA PRO A 288 -6.20 -7.33 -21.29
C PRO A 288 -6.29 -8.11 -19.98
N ASN A 289 -7.51 -8.51 -19.61
CA ASN A 289 -7.79 -9.02 -18.27
C ASN A 289 -8.62 -10.31 -18.29
N PRO A 290 -8.06 -11.41 -18.83
CA PRO A 290 -8.78 -12.69 -18.93
C PRO A 290 -9.07 -13.33 -17.56
N GLU A 291 -8.32 -12.96 -16.52
CA GLU A 291 -8.44 -13.52 -15.17
C GLU A 291 -9.31 -12.67 -14.22
N ASP A 292 -9.91 -11.59 -14.74
CA ASP A 292 -10.72 -10.62 -13.99
C ASP A 292 -10.00 -10.07 -12.74
N VAL A 293 -8.71 -9.79 -12.90
CA VAL A 293 -7.86 -9.18 -11.88
C VAL A 293 -8.23 -7.72 -11.75
N ARG A 294 -8.32 -7.23 -10.52
CA ARG A 294 -8.47 -5.81 -10.23
C ARG A 294 -7.11 -5.13 -10.21
N PHE A 295 -6.20 -5.64 -9.40
CA PHE A 295 -4.81 -5.20 -9.39
C PHE A 295 -3.87 -6.33 -8.96
N LYS A 296 -2.60 -6.21 -9.36
CA LYS A 296 -1.49 -6.98 -8.80
C LYS A 296 -0.61 -6.04 -7.98
N GLU A 297 -0.10 -6.51 -6.86
CA GLU A 297 0.77 -5.75 -5.97
C GLU A 297 1.91 -6.64 -5.46
N SER A 298 3.10 -6.08 -5.38
CA SER A 298 4.31 -6.79 -5.01
C SER A 298 5.19 -5.92 -4.14
N LEU A 299 5.76 -6.53 -3.10
CA LEU A 299 6.70 -5.91 -2.18
C LEU A 299 7.92 -6.85 -2.12
N HIS A 300 8.89 -6.61 -2.99
CA HIS A 300 10.08 -7.44 -3.13
C HIS A 300 11.18 -6.77 -3.98
N PRO A 301 12.43 -7.24 -3.85
CA PRO A 301 12.93 -7.98 -2.70
C PRO A 301 13.12 -7.08 -1.47
N LEU A 302 13.17 -7.67 -0.28
CA LEU A 302 13.79 -7.04 0.88
C LEU A 302 15.31 -7.10 0.69
N SER A 303 15.97 -5.95 0.76
CA SER A 303 17.43 -5.84 0.80
C SER A 303 17.98 -5.89 2.21
N GLU A 304 17.22 -5.38 3.18
CA GLU A 304 17.56 -5.37 4.60
C GLU A 304 16.38 -5.81 5.48
N PRO A 305 16.64 -6.44 6.64
CA PRO A 305 17.94 -6.84 7.19
C PRO A 305 18.54 -8.09 6.51
N PHE A 306 19.81 -8.42 6.81
CA PHE A 306 20.54 -9.52 6.18
C PHE A 306 19.81 -10.87 6.21
N ASP A 307 19.17 -11.21 7.34
CA ASP A 307 18.45 -12.47 7.51
C ASP A 307 17.13 -12.54 6.73
N LEU A 308 16.65 -11.41 6.21
CA LEU A 308 15.47 -11.31 5.35
C LEU A 308 15.82 -10.93 3.90
N LYS A 309 17.11 -10.85 3.56
CA LYS A 309 17.54 -10.51 2.21
C LYS A 309 16.94 -11.45 1.17
N GLY A 310 16.31 -10.88 0.15
CA GLY A 310 15.64 -11.55 -0.94
C GLY A 310 14.21 -12.04 -0.63
N VAL A 311 13.73 -11.89 0.60
CA VAL A 311 12.33 -12.19 0.94
C VAL A 311 11.42 -11.25 0.17
N GLY A 312 10.25 -11.73 -0.23
CA GLY A 312 9.30 -10.90 -0.95
C GLY A 312 7.91 -11.50 -1.00
N ALA A 313 6.91 -10.64 -1.22
CA ALA A 313 5.53 -11.07 -1.36
C ALA A 313 4.86 -10.47 -2.60
N THR A 314 3.94 -11.22 -3.18
CA THR A 314 3.13 -10.82 -4.33
C THR A 314 1.66 -11.21 -4.13
N PHE A 315 0.76 -10.33 -4.54
CA PHE A 315 -0.66 -10.37 -4.26
C PHE A 315 -1.47 -10.05 -5.51
N TYR A 316 -2.43 -10.89 -5.85
CA TYR A 316 -3.41 -10.63 -6.90
C TYR A 316 -4.77 -10.43 -6.25
N ARG A 317 -5.37 -9.25 -6.49
CA ARG A 317 -6.74 -8.95 -6.10
C ARG A 317 -7.65 -9.05 -7.30
N TYR A 318 -8.80 -9.69 -7.13
CA TYR A 318 -9.80 -9.89 -8.19
C TYR A 318 -10.98 -8.93 -8.04
N ASN A 319 -11.71 -8.68 -9.13
CA ASN A 319 -12.97 -7.93 -9.06
C ASN A 319 -14.09 -8.76 -8.41
N ASP A 320 -14.00 -10.09 -8.56
CA ASP A 320 -14.91 -11.01 -7.91
C ASP A 320 -14.62 -11.16 -6.41
N ALA A 321 -15.48 -10.57 -5.58
CA ALA A 321 -15.39 -10.65 -4.12
C ALA A 321 -15.57 -12.07 -3.53
N ASP A 322 -16.08 -13.04 -4.29
CA ASP A 322 -16.17 -14.43 -3.83
C ASP A 322 -14.87 -15.22 -4.08
N ARG A 323 -13.97 -14.66 -4.91
CA ARG A 323 -12.63 -15.19 -5.12
C ARG A 323 -11.66 -14.59 -4.10
N GLN A 324 -10.94 -15.46 -3.40
CA GLN A 324 -9.89 -15.04 -2.46
C GLN A 324 -8.69 -14.44 -3.21
N ASP A 325 -8.00 -13.50 -2.56
CA ASP A 325 -6.74 -12.94 -3.08
C ASP A 325 -5.71 -14.06 -3.21
N ASP A 326 -5.04 -14.16 -4.36
CA ASP A 326 -3.90 -15.06 -4.48
C ASP A 326 -2.67 -14.34 -3.92
N SER A 327 -2.06 -14.92 -2.88
CA SER A 327 -0.97 -14.31 -2.14
C SER A 327 0.19 -15.29 -2.00
N TRP A 328 1.38 -14.89 -2.42
CA TRP A 328 2.59 -15.70 -2.35
C TRP A 328 3.69 -14.98 -1.58
N LEU A 329 4.36 -15.71 -0.70
CA LEU A 329 5.54 -15.29 0.04
C LEU A 329 6.71 -16.17 -0.37
N TYR A 330 7.79 -15.56 -0.85
CA TYR A 330 9.04 -16.26 -1.13
C TYR A 330 10.03 -16.11 0.02
N LEU A 331 10.62 -17.25 0.42
CA LEU A 331 11.61 -17.33 1.49
C LEU A 331 12.92 -17.92 0.91
N PRO A 332 13.92 -17.09 0.58
CA PRO A 332 15.16 -17.53 -0.07
C PRO A 332 15.93 -18.58 0.73
N GLN A 333 15.95 -18.47 2.07
CA GLN A 333 16.66 -19.42 2.94
C GLN A 333 16.10 -20.84 2.83
N LEU A 334 14.81 -20.95 2.50
CA LEU A 334 14.12 -22.22 2.27
C LEU A 334 14.01 -22.57 0.79
N ARG A 335 14.32 -21.63 -0.12
CA ARG A 335 14.07 -21.70 -1.57
C ARG A 335 12.65 -22.17 -1.87
N ARG A 336 11.68 -21.64 -1.13
CA ARG A 336 10.28 -22.06 -1.20
C ARG A 336 9.36 -20.86 -1.30
N VAL A 337 8.32 -21.04 -2.10
CA VAL A 337 7.16 -20.16 -2.15
C VAL A 337 6.05 -20.76 -1.29
N ARG A 338 5.47 -19.94 -0.42
CA ARG A 338 4.32 -20.29 0.41
C ARG A 338 3.11 -19.48 -0.04
N ARG A 339 1.97 -20.14 -0.19
CA ARG A 339 0.68 -19.46 -0.36
C ARG A 339 0.18 -18.96 1.00
N LEU A 340 -0.28 -17.72 1.05
CA LEU A 340 -0.93 -17.12 2.21
C LEU A 340 -2.45 -17.13 1.99
N SER A 341 -3.23 -17.31 3.07
CA SER A 341 -4.67 -17.07 3.01
C SER A 341 -4.96 -15.56 3.04
N SER A 342 -6.14 -15.14 2.58
CA SER A 342 -6.48 -13.71 2.59
C SER A 342 -6.55 -13.12 4.00
N ALA A 343 -6.90 -13.92 5.02
CA ALA A 343 -6.89 -13.46 6.42
C ALA A 343 -5.47 -13.17 6.94
N GLN A 344 -4.46 -13.91 6.45
CA GLN A 344 -3.05 -13.71 6.87
C GLN A 344 -2.45 -12.40 6.36
N ARG A 345 -3.16 -11.63 5.53
CA ARG A 345 -2.73 -10.28 5.14
C ARG A 345 -2.80 -9.27 6.28
N SER A 346 -3.55 -9.56 7.35
CA SER A 346 -3.56 -8.77 8.59
C SER A 346 -2.48 -9.17 9.59
N ASP A 347 -1.68 -10.21 9.30
CA ASP A 347 -0.59 -10.60 10.17
C ASP A 347 0.57 -9.61 10.04
N ALA A 348 1.29 -9.41 11.15
CA ALA A 348 2.47 -8.55 11.20
C ALA A 348 3.51 -8.95 10.14
N LEU A 349 3.97 -7.97 9.36
CA LEU A 349 4.89 -8.17 8.25
C LEU A 349 6.33 -8.24 8.74
N PHE A 350 6.94 -9.42 8.68
CA PHE A 350 8.38 -9.63 8.97
C PHE A 350 8.87 -9.15 10.35
N GLY A 351 7.97 -8.96 11.32
CA GLY A 351 8.30 -8.41 12.65
C GLY A 351 8.16 -6.89 12.75
N GLN A 352 7.52 -6.25 11.77
CA GLN A 352 7.04 -4.87 11.84
C GLN A 352 5.68 -4.80 12.57
N ASP A 353 5.28 -3.60 12.95
CA ASP A 353 3.91 -3.34 13.42
C ASP A 353 2.88 -3.30 12.29
N THR A 354 3.37 -3.11 11.06
CA THR A 354 2.57 -3.03 9.84
C THR A 354 2.11 -4.41 9.38
N ASP A 355 0.96 -4.42 8.71
CA ASP A 355 0.41 -5.55 7.98
C ASP A 355 0.08 -5.12 6.55
N ILE A 356 -0.02 -6.08 5.63
CA ILE A 356 -0.28 -5.80 4.21
C ILE A 356 -1.64 -5.10 4.01
N ASP A 357 -2.62 -5.42 4.85
CA ASP A 357 -3.96 -4.85 4.81
C ASP A 357 -4.08 -3.44 5.44
N SER A 358 -3.02 -2.89 6.04
CA SER A 358 -2.99 -1.51 6.53
C SER A 358 -2.31 -0.52 5.59
N TYR A 359 -1.60 -0.99 4.56
CA TYR A 359 -0.99 -0.10 3.55
C TYR A 359 -2.02 0.90 3.01
N TYR A 360 -1.58 2.14 2.78
CA TYR A 360 -2.43 3.26 2.36
C TYR A 360 -3.57 3.61 3.34
N GLY A 361 -3.49 3.14 4.60
CA GLY A 361 -4.50 3.28 5.65
C GLY A 361 -5.55 2.15 5.68
N TYR A 362 -5.81 1.51 4.54
CA TYR A 362 -6.61 0.28 4.43
C TYR A 362 -6.41 -0.37 3.05
N ASN A 363 -5.87 -1.58 3.01
CA ASN A 363 -5.67 -2.35 1.78
C ASN A 363 -6.40 -3.71 1.81
N GLY A 364 -7.37 -3.87 2.71
CA GLY A 364 -8.27 -5.01 2.71
C GLY A 364 -9.27 -4.96 1.54
N HIS A 365 -9.93 -6.09 1.26
CA HIS A 365 -10.95 -6.16 0.22
C HIS A 365 -12.28 -5.57 0.73
N ILE A 366 -12.85 -4.59 0.01
CA ILE A 366 -14.09 -3.91 0.43
C ILE A 366 -15.24 -4.91 0.67
N GLY A 367 -15.41 -5.88 -0.24
CA GLY A 367 -16.42 -6.94 -0.10
C GLY A 367 -16.24 -7.95 1.05
N TRP A 368 -15.17 -7.88 1.86
CA TRP A 368 -14.91 -8.79 2.98
C TRP A 368 -15.06 -8.15 4.37
N ALA A 369 -15.61 -6.94 4.43
CA ALA A 369 -15.95 -6.29 5.69
C ALA A 369 -17.44 -5.88 5.73
N ASP A 370 -17.93 -5.70 6.95
CA ASP A 370 -19.13 -4.93 7.24
C ASP A 370 -18.75 -3.49 7.52
N TRP A 371 -19.46 -2.57 6.86
CA TRP A 371 -19.13 -1.15 6.82
C TRP A 371 -20.25 -0.32 7.43
N LYS A 372 -19.89 0.64 8.28
CA LYS A 372 -20.83 1.58 8.88
C LYS A 372 -20.31 3.00 8.78
N LEU A 373 -21.12 3.90 8.23
CA LEU A 373 -20.87 5.34 8.29
C LEU A 373 -21.25 5.82 9.69
N LEU A 374 -20.24 6.21 10.48
CA LEU A 374 -20.45 6.78 11.82
C LEU A 374 -20.84 8.26 11.74
N GLY A 375 -20.47 8.92 10.65
CA GLY A 375 -20.84 10.31 10.38
C GLY A 375 -19.73 11.04 9.64
N GLU A 376 -19.80 12.36 9.70
CA GLU A 376 -18.84 13.28 9.12
C GLU A 376 -18.31 14.18 10.22
N ARG A 377 -17.00 14.46 10.20
CA ARG A 377 -16.38 15.36 11.18
C ARG A 377 -15.17 16.07 10.58
N THR A 378 -14.63 17.02 11.32
CA THR A 378 -13.32 17.58 11.00
C THR A 378 -12.25 16.81 11.77
N VAL A 379 -11.14 16.44 11.13
CA VAL A 379 -9.99 15.76 11.78
C VAL A 379 -8.70 16.41 11.32
N MET A 380 -7.72 16.53 12.22
CA MET A 380 -6.37 16.94 11.87
C MET A 380 -5.69 15.88 11.00
N ALA A 381 -5.12 16.27 9.87
CA ALA A 381 -4.36 15.38 9.00
C ALA A 381 -3.24 16.13 8.29
N VAL A 382 -2.24 15.39 7.81
CA VAL A 382 -1.23 15.93 6.90
C VAL A 382 -1.66 15.62 5.47
N MET A 383 -2.17 16.64 4.77
CA MET A 383 -2.53 16.55 3.35
C MET A 383 -1.65 17.43 2.46
N HIS A 384 -0.89 18.35 3.05
CA HIS A 384 0.00 19.27 2.34
C HIS A 384 1.39 19.29 2.97
N GLY A 385 1.94 18.09 3.20
CA GLY A 385 3.29 17.87 3.71
C GLY A 385 4.35 18.63 2.92
N ARG A 386 5.30 19.23 3.64
CA ARG A 386 6.33 20.14 3.11
C ARG A 386 7.71 19.52 3.11
N ASN A 387 7.99 18.59 4.02
CA ASN A 387 9.33 18.09 4.24
C ASN A 387 9.62 16.88 3.34
N VAL A 388 10.35 17.16 2.26
CA VAL A 388 10.89 16.16 1.34
C VAL A 388 12.38 16.47 1.16
N PRO A 389 13.31 15.62 1.62
CA PRO A 389 13.10 14.34 2.29
C PRO A 389 12.35 14.47 3.63
N VAL A 390 11.74 13.37 4.06
CA VAL A 390 10.97 13.30 5.31
C VAL A 390 11.83 13.70 6.49
N LYS A 391 11.27 14.50 7.40
CA LYS A 391 11.88 14.83 8.69
C LYS A 391 11.11 14.17 9.81
N TRP A 392 11.82 13.70 10.82
CA TRP A 392 11.23 13.14 12.04
C TRP A 392 11.24 14.17 13.17
N GLN A 393 10.28 14.08 14.09
CA GLN A 393 10.18 15.00 15.23
C GLN A 393 11.22 14.69 16.29
N GLU A 394 11.99 15.70 16.71
CA GLU A 394 13.01 15.57 17.75
C GLU A 394 12.48 16.01 19.13
N PRO A 395 12.65 15.22 20.21
CA PRO A 395 13.47 14.01 20.29
C PRO A 395 12.70 12.70 20.06
N GLU A 396 11.44 12.73 19.62
CA GLU A 396 10.57 11.54 19.54
C GLU A 396 11.06 10.47 18.54
N ASP A 397 11.44 10.89 17.34
CA ASP A 397 11.95 10.08 16.24
C ASP A 397 11.09 8.85 15.86
N TRP A 398 9.79 8.86 16.15
CA TRP A 398 8.84 7.82 15.70
C TRP A 398 7.74 8.38 14.79
N VAL A 399 7.59 9.71 14.71
CA VAL A 399 6.59 10.40 13.88
C VAL A 399 7.19 11.57 13.12
N PHE A 400 6.68 11.82 11.92
CA PHE A 400 7.18 12.87 11.03
C PHE A 400 6.92 14.29 11.61
N ASP A 401 7.84 15.20 11.34
CA ASP A 401 7.70 16.63 11.59
C ASP A 401 7.17 17.30 10.33
N ASP A 402 5.85 17.48 10.24
CA ASP A 402 5.24 18.22 9.14
C ASP A 402 4.04 19.05 9.59
N VAL A 403 3.39 19.72 8.64
CA VAL A 403 2.25 20.61 8.85
C VAL A 403 0.94 19.83 8.83
N TRP A 404 0.08 20.16 9.78
CA TRP A 404 -1.23 19.55 9.96
C TRP A 404 -2.31 20.55 9.59
N GLU A 405 -3.40 20.07 9.02
CA GLU A 405 -4.54 20.93 8.66
C GLU A 405 -5.87 20.23 9.02
N PRO A 406 -6.90 21.00 9.38
CA PRO A 406 -8.23 20.45 9.63
C PRO A 406 -8.87 19.99 8.31
N ARG A 407 -9.23 18.71 8.22
CA ARG A 407 -9.86 18.09 7.05
C ARG A 407 -11.27 17.62 7.37
N GLN A 408 -12.21 17.90 6.47
CA GLN A 408 -13.54 17.29 6.52
C GLN A 408 -13.41 15.83 6.07
N VAL A 409 -13.83 14.90 6.93
CA VAL A 409 -13.70 13.46 6.69
C VAL A 409 -15.02 12.72 6.85
N TYR A 410 -15.18 11.62 6.12
CA TYR A 410 -16.10 10.56 6.49
C TYR A 410 -15.46 9.69 7.57
N VAL A 411 -16.23 9.32 8.59
CA VAL A 411 -15.81 8.37 9.63
C VAL A 411 -16.47 7.02 9.36
N ILE A 412 -15.66 6.03 9.01
CA ILE A 412 -16.16 4.71 8.60
C ILE A 412 -15.65 3.64 9.57
N GLU A 413 -16.56 2.90 10.19
CA GLU A 413 -16.23 1.69 10.93
C GLU A 413 -16.24 0.48 10.00
N ALA A 414 -15.24 -0.40 10.15
CA ALA A 414 -15.07 -1.62 9.39
C ALA A 414 -14.86 -2.82 10.33
N ASN A 415 -15.63 -3.88 10.14
CA ASN A 415 -15.46 -5.16 10.82
C ASN A 415 -15.21 -6.25 9.78
N SER A 416 -14.08 -6.96 9.86
CA SER A 416 -13.78 -8.02 8.88
C SER A 416 -14.71 -9.22 9.06
N LYS A 417 -15.18 -9.77 7.94
CA LYS A 417 -15.97 -11.02 7.89
C LYS A 417 -15.11 -12.28 8.00
N LEU A 418 -13.78 -12.13 7.92
CA LEU A 418 -12.85 -13.25 7.98
C LEU A 418 -12.61 -13.64 9.45
N PRO A 419 -12.87 -14.89 9.87
CA PRO A 419 -12.81 -15.27 11.29
C PRO A 419 -11.40 -15.24 11.89
N GLN A 420 -10.38 -15.42 11.03
CA GLN A 420 -8.96 -15.40 11.40
C GLN A 420 -8.31 -14.02 11.25
N TYR A 421 -9.09 -12.97 10.94
CA TYR A 421 -8.55 -11.62 10.86
C TYR A 421 -8.01 -11.18 12.22
N ALA A 422 -6.83 -10.54 12.22
CA ALA A 422 -6.10 -10.20 13.44
C ALA A 422 -6.84 -9.15 14.29
N TYR A 423 -7.47 -8.18 13.62
CA TYR A 423 -8.10 -7.03 14.26
C TYR A 423 -9.58 -7.26 14.57
N GLY A 424 -10.07 -6.65 15.66
CA GLY A 424 -11.49 -6.64 16.00
C GLY A 424 -12.28 -5.72 15.08
N LYS A 425 -11.89 -4.43 15.04
CA LYS A 425 -12.48 -3.44 14.14
C LYS A 425 -11.49 -2.35 13.74
N ARG A 426 -11.80 -1.61 12.68
CA ARG A 426 -11.08 -0.41 12.24
C ARG A 426 -12.04 0.78 12.18
N VAL A 427 -11.55 1.98 12.50
CA VAL A 427 -12.24 3.26 12.23
C VAL A 427 -11.34 4.07 11.30
N LEU A 428 -11.80 4.25 10.07
CA LEU A 428 -11.11 4.96 9.02
C LEU A 428 -11.60 6.40 8.93
N TYR A 429 -10.69 7.34 8.76
CA TYR A 429 -10.99 8.75 8.54
C TYR A 429 -10.62 9.12 7.10
N LEU A 430 -11.63 9.22 6.23
CA LEU A 430 -11.43 9.43 4.80
C LEU A 430 -11.68 10.89 4.43
N ASP A 431 -10.67 11.58 3.90
CA ASP A 431 -10.79 12.96 3.44
C ASP A 431 -11.83 13.07 2.32
N LYS A 432 -12.79 13.98 2.47
CA LYS A 432 -13.93 14.13 1.55
C LYS A 432 -13.53 14.68 0.16
N GLN A 433 -12.33 15.25 0.02
CA GLN A 433 -11.87 15.83 -1.26
C GLN A 433 -11.03 14.83 -2.05
N SER A 434 -10.12 14.13 -1.39
CA SER A 434 -9.16 13.21 -2.00
C SER A 434 -9.57 11.74 -1.93
N TRP A 435 -10.55 11.39 -1.09
CA TRP A 435 -10.93 10.00 -0.78
C TRP A 435 -9.77 9.16 -0.24
N LEU A 436 -8.73 9.79 0.31
CA LEU A 436 -7.63 9.09 0.98
C LEU A 436 -7.94 8.89 2.45
N VAL A 437 -7.43 7.80 3.02
CA VAL A 437 -7.40 7.61 4.47
C VAL A 437 -6.31 8.51 5.03
N THR A 438 -6.69 9.42 5.91
CA THR A 438 -5.75 10.31 6.61
C THR A 438 -5.11 9.59 7.78
N THR A 439 -5.94 8.91 8.57
CA THR A 439 -5.54 8.06 9.70
C THR A 439 -6.55 6.93 9.88
N SER A 440 -6.12 5.86 10.57
CA SER A 440 -6.94 4.69 10.88
C SER A 440 -6.68 4.26 12.32
N ASP A 441 -7.74 4.20 13.12
CA ASP A 441 -7.69 3.66 14.48
C ASP A 441 -8.12 2.18 14.43
N ILE A 442 -7.25 1.29 14.88
CA ILE A 442 -7.45 -0.17 14.79
C ILE A 442 -7.54 -0.74 16.19
N TYR A 443 -8.62 -1.47 16.45
CA TYR A 443 -8.98 -1.98 17.77
C TYR A 443 -8.84 -3.50 17.82
N ASP A 444 -8.41 -4.01 18.97
CA ASP A 444 -8.38 -5.44 19.25
C ASP A 444 -9.79 -6.02 19.48
N ARG A 445 -9.85 -7.33 19.74
CA ARG A 445 -11.12 -8.04 19.99
C ARG A 445 -11.77 -7.67 21.34
N ALA A 446 -11.03 -7.05 22.25
CA ALA A 446 -11.56 -6.50 23.51
C ALA A 446 -12.06 -5.05 23.35
N GLY A 447 -11.96 -4.48 22.15
CA GLY A 447 -12.38 -3.12 21.84
C GLY A 447 -11.41 -2.05 22.33
N GLN A 448 -10.17 -2.42 22.70
CA GLN A 448 -9.13 -1.47 23.05
C GLN A 448 -8.40 -1.00 21.80
N LEU A 449 -7.99 0.28 21.78
CA LEU A 449 -7.11 0.78 20.73
C LEU A 449 -5.81 -0.04 20.76
N TRP A 450 -5.41 -0.55 19.59
CA TRP A 450 -4.22 -1.38 19.46
C TRP A 450 -3.23 -0.79 18.47
N LYS A 451 -3.67 -0.52 17.24
CA LYS A 451 -2.81 0.08 16.22
C LYS A 451 -3.36 1.40 15.72
N VAL A 452 -2.48 2.30 15.30
CA VAL A 452 -2.85 3.57 14.66
C VAL A 452 -2.01 3.77 13.41
N TRP A 453 -2.64 3.91 12.26
CA TRP A 453 -1.98 4.27 11.01
C TRP A 453 -2.08 5.77 10.77
N ILE A 454 -0.97 6.43 10.45
CA ILE A 454 -0.92 7.87 10.14
C ILE A 454 -0.13 8.06 8.85
N ASN A 455 -0.70 8.79 7.88
CA ASN A 455 -0.03 9.11 6.62
C ASN A 455 0.44 10.57 6.59
N ASP A 456 1.60 10.79 5.98
CA ASP A 456 2.08 12.10 5.52
C ASP A 456 1.84 12.21 4.01
N HIS A 457 0.72 12.84 3.65
CA HIS A 457 0.37 13.09 2.25
C HIS A 457 0.85 14.46 1.79
N SER A 458 1.24 14.55 0.52
CA SER A 458 1.40 15.82 -0.18
C SER A 458 0.70 15.79 -1.54
N PHE A 459 0.19 16.95 -1.97
CA PHE A 459 -0.38 17.15 -3.30
C PHE A 459 0.51 18.09 -4.08
N LYS A 460 1.30 17.54 -5.00
CA LYS A 460 2.36 18.26 -5.73
C LYS A 460 2.44 17.78 -7.17
N LYS A 461 3.07 18.56 -8.04
CA LYS A 461 3.34 18.15 -9.44
C LYS A 461 4.58 17.27 -9.57
N GLU A 462 5.41 17.21 -8.55
CA GLU A 462 6.63 16.40 -8.54
C GLU A 462 6.78 15.69 -7.20
N ALA A 463 7.28 14.45 -7.22
CA ALA A 463 7.46 13.67 -5.98
C ALA A 463 8.54 14.28 -5.08
N ILE A 464 9.61 14.80 -5.68
CA ILE A 464 10.66 15.55 -4.99
C ILE A 464 10.97 16.82 -5.79
N PRO A 465 11.51 17.89 -5.17
CA PRO A 465 11.93 19.08 -5.89
C PRO A 465 12.93 18.76 -7.01
N GLY A 466 12.60 19.11 -8.26
CA GLY A 466 13.48 18.88 -9.41
C GLY A 466 13.50 17.44 -9.92
N ALA A 467 12.42 16.68 -9.68
CA ALA A 467 12.25 15.33 -10.21
C ALA A 467 12.39 15.31 -11.75
N LYS A 468 13.12 14.34 -12.27
CA LYS A 468 13.37 14.11 -13.70
C LYS A 468 12.29 13.24 -14.35
N VAL A 469 11.74 12.28 -13.59
CA VAL A 469 10.77 11.31 -14.13
C VAL A 469 9.41 11.48 -13.48
N SER A 470 9.37 11.62 -12.15
CA SER A 470 8.15 11.75 -11.34
C SER A 470 7.58 13.17 -11.33
N HIS A 471 7.41 13.77 -12.51
CA HIS A 471 6.80 15.10 -12.72
C HIS A 471 5.53 15.00 -13.58
N TYR A 472 4.46 15.66 -13.15
CA TYR A 472 3.09 15.52 -13.66
C TYR A 472 2.49 16.89 -14.04
N ALA A 473 1.51 16.87 -14.94
CA ALA A 473 0.83 18.09 -15.40
C ALA A 473 -0.03 18.73 -14.29
N ASP A 474 -0.70 17.91 -13.49
CA ASP A 474 -1.55 18.27 -12.36
C ASP A 474 -0.91 17.85 -11.03
N GLU A 475 -1.43 18.36 -9.91
CA GLU A 475 -1.02 17.87 -8.58
C GLU A 475 -1.48 16.41 -8.38
N MET A 476 -0.54 15.55 -7.96
CA MET A 476 -0.76 14.15 -7.62
C MET A 476 -0.57 13.94 -6.12
N ALA A 477 -1.22 12.91 -5.57
CA ALA A 477 -1.12 12.55 -4.16
C ALA A 477 0.08 11.64 -3.89
N PHE A 478 1.12 12.16 -3.25
CA PHE A 478 2.26 11.39 -2.78
C PHE A 478 2.13 11.07 -1.29
N VAL A 479 2.53 9.87 -0.88
CA VAL A 479 2.70 9.50 0.53
C VAL A 479 4.19 9.47 0.80
N HIS A 480 4.71 10.50 1.46
CA HIS A 480 6.14 10.59 1.75
C HIS A 480 6.52 9.81 2.98
N ALA A 481 5.63 9.72 3.97
CA ALA A 481 5.85 8.93 5.17
C ALA A 481 4.58 8.22 5.61
N LEU A 482 4.78 7.13 6.35
CA LEU A 482 3.74 6.47 7.12
C LEU A 482 4.27 6.10 8.49
N VAL A 483 3.35 6.01 9.45
CA VAL A 483 3.62 5.48 10.79
C VAL A 483 2.51 4.51 11.15
N MET A 484 2.89 3.32 11.60
CA MET A 484 2.01 2.38 12.28
C MET A 484 2.46 2.29 13.74
N LEU A 485 1.63 2.81 14.64
CA LEU A 485 1.84 2.70 16.09
C LEU A 485 1.24 1.41 16.62
N ASP A 486 1.90 0.78 17.58
CA ASP A 486 1.32 -0.13 18.57
C ASP A 486 1.16 0.60 19.90
N THR A 487 -0.08 0.89 20.26
CA THR A 487 -0.42 1.65 21.47
C THR A 487 -0.32 0.81 22.75
N GLN A 488 -0.31 -0.52 22.63
CA GLN A 488 -0.25 -1.45 23.76
C GLN A 488 1.20 -1.79 24.13
N LEU A 489 2.09 -1.80 23.14
CA LEU A 489 3.53 -2.05 23.33
C LEU A 489 4.37 -0.77 23.39
N VAL A 490 3.82 0.39 23.01
CA VAL A 490 4.57 1.64 22.81
C VAL A 490 5.73 1.40 21.83
N HIS A 491 5.34 0.92 20.66
CA HIS A 491 6.23 0.49 19.58
C HIS A 491 5.72 1.07 18.26
N ALA A 492 6.58 1.32 17.30
CA ALA A 492 6.18 1.85 16.01
C ALA A 492 7.00 1.26 14.86
N THR A 493 6.36 1.19 13.70
CA THR A 493 7.04 1.13 12.41
C THR A 493 6.83 2.44 11.70
N LYS A 494 7.92 3.11 11.33
CA LYS A 494 7.91 4.35 10.53
C LYS A 494 8.59 4.08 9.20
N ALA A 495 8.10 4.66 8.11
CA ALA A 495 8.75 4.56 6.81
C ALA A 495 8.76 5.90 6.06
N ALA A 496 9.76 6.11 5.21
CA ALA A 496 9.96 7.35 4.46
C ALA A 496 10.38 7.14 3.00
N LEU A 497 9.89 8.01 2.12
CA LEU A 497 10.09 8.01 0.67
C LEU A 497 10.15 9.47 0.15
N PRO A 498 11.34 10.02 -0.14
CA PRO A 498 12.66 9.50 0.20
C PRO A 498 12.97 9.62 1.69
N SER A 499 13.84 8.73 2.18
CA SER A 499 14.36 8.77 3.55
C SER A 499 15.59 9.67 3.67
N THR A 500 16.10 9.81 4.89
CA THR A 500 17.39 10.48 5.14
C THR A 500 18.59 9.69 4.63
N HIS A 501 18.45 8.39 4.34
CA HIS A 501 19.51 7.57 3.73
C HIS A 501 19.58 7.78 2.21
N THR A 502 18.46 8.11 1.56
CA THR A 502 18.34 8.33 0.11
C THR A 502 17.73 9.71 -0.24
N PRO A 503 18.24 10.83 0.33
CA PRO A 503 17.51 12.10 0.37
C PRO A 503 17.31 12.79 -1.00
N ASN A 504 18.03 12.35 -2.03
CA ASN A 504 17.99 12.93 -3.38
C ASN A 504 17.41 11.97 -4.42
N GLU A 505 16.88 10.83 -4.00
CA GLU A 505 16.36 9.82 -4.92
C GLU A 505 14.87 10.03 -5.19
N GLU A 506 14.48 9.86 -6.46
CA GLU A 506 13.08 9.77 -6.83
C GLU A 506 12.57 8.39 -6.43
N CYS A 507 11.88 8.35 -5.30
CA CYS A 507 11.38 7.10 -4.73
C CYS A 507 9.93 6.77 -5.13
N ILE A 508 9.15 7.70 -5.69
CA ILE A 508 7.71 7.48 -5.95
C ILE A 508 7.35 7.84 -7.39
N TYR A 509 6.80 6.87 -8.11
CA TYR A 509 6.38 6.98 -9.51
C TYR A 509 4.91 6.53 -9.60
N LEU A 510 4.04 7.37 -10.18
CA LEU A 510 2.60 7.15 -10.25
C LEU A 510 2.18 7.14 -11.72
N ASN A 511 1.50 6.07 -12.15
CA ASN A 511 0.88 5.96 -13.46
C ASN A 511 1.86 6.17 -14.64
N LEU A 512 3.06 5.59 -14.54
CA LEU A 512 4.13 5.73 -15.53
C LEU A 512 4.40 4.42 -16.27
N GLY A 513 3.85 3.29 -15.82
CA GLY A 513 4.00 1.97 -16.42
C GLY A 513 5.47 1.61 -16.60
N ASP A 514 5.80 1.11 -17.79
CA ASP A 514 7.16 0.69 -18.17
C ASP A 514 8.21 1.80 -18.00
N LYS A 515 7.84 3.10 -18.09
CA LYS A 515 8.79 4.20 -17.87
C LYS A 515 9.34 4.24 -16.45
N SER A 516 8.56 3.72 -15.50
CA SER A 516 8.99 3.51 -14.11
C SER A 516 9.41 2.07 -13.84
N GLY A 517 9.38 1.18 -14.84
CA GLY A 517 9.72 -0.23 -14.70
C GLY A 517 8.56 -1.12 -14.23
N THR A 518 7.31 -0.63 -14.19
CA THR A 518 6.14 -1.44 -13.82
C THR A 518 5.54 -2.13 -15.05
N SER A 519 5.77 -3.44 -15.16
CA SER A 519 5.17 -4.33 -16.16
C SER A 519 4.53 -5.55 -15.50
N GLU A 520 3.72 -6.31 -16.23
CA GLU A 520 3.07 -7.53 -15.70
C GLU A 520 4.07 -8.58 -15.19
N ASP A 521 5.24 -8.70 -15.83
CA ASP A 521 6.24 -9.71 -15.50
C ASP A 521 6.77 -9.59 -14.07
N PHE A 522 6.81 -8.37 -13.53
CA PHE A 522 7.26 -8.09 -12.16
C PHE A 522 6.41 -8.79 -11.09
N PHE A 523 5.14 -9.03 -11.39
CA PHE A 523 4.18 -9.62 -10.46
C PHE A 523 4.14 -11.15 -10.54
N THR A 524 5.01 -11.80 -11.31
CA THR A 524 5.00 -13.27 -11.41
C THR A 524 5.73 -13.93 -10.24
N VAL A 525 5.33 -15.16 -9.89
CA VAL A 525 6.08 -15.99 -8.92
C VAL A 525 7.51 -16.24 -9.41
N ALA A 526 7.73 -16.35 -10.73
CA ALA A 526 9.05 -16.52 -11.31
C ALA A 526 9.94 -15.29 -11.06
N ASN A 527 9.42 -14.07 -11.28
CA ASN A 527 10.15 -12.84 -10.97
C ASN A 527 10.42 -12.71 -9.47
N LEU A 528 9.42 -13.02 -8.63
CA LEU A 528 9.58 -13.02 -7.17
C LEU A 528 10.74 -13.93 -6.70
N ILE A 529 10.88 -15.14 -7.28
CA ILE A 529 11.99 -16.05 -6.98
C ILE A 529 13.31 -15.48 -7.50
N ALA A 530 13.33 -14.99 -8.75
CA ALA A 530 14.54 -14.48 -9.41
C ALA A 530 15.13 -13.27 -8.68
N SER A 531 14.29 -12.37 -8.19
CA SER A 531 14.69 -11.16 -7.46
C SER A 531 15.25 -11.45 -6.07
N GLY A 532 14.98 -12.62 -5.50
CA GLY A 532 15.47 -13.00 -4.17
C GLY A 532 16.83 -13.71 -4.16
N HIS A 533 17.56 -13.71 -5.28
CA HIS A 533 18.85 -14.40 -5.44
C HIS A 533 20.07 -13.48 -5.40
#